data_AF-A0A954JQG6-F1
#
_entry.id   AF-A0A954JQG6-F1
#
_cell.length_a   1.000
_cell.length_b   1.000
_cell.length_c   1.000
_cell.angle_alpha   90.00
_cell.angle_beta   90.00
_cell.angle_gamma   90.00
#
_symmetry.space_group_name_H-M   'P 1'
#
loop_
_entity.id
_entity.type
_entity.pdbx_description
1 polymer ?
#
loop_
_entity_poly.entity_id
_entity_poly.type
_entity_poly.pdbx_seq_one_letter_code
_entity_poly.pdbx_strand_id
1 'polypeptide(L)' 'CAECIHEDSAARYRPIFHSLLAEGIALAPSAYEVGFLSLAHTEAQIDHFAEALGRALARVPAV' A
#
# COMPACT_ATOMS: atom_id res chain seq x y z
N CYS A 1 10.00 3.21 15.50
CA CYS A 1 10.88 2.08 15.14
C CYS A 1 10.02 0.90 14.69
N ALA A 2 10.60 -0.18 14.15
CA ALA A 2 9.84 -1.39 13.83
C ALA A 2 9.04 -1.91 15.04
N GLU A 3 9.53 -1.64 16.25
CA GLU A 3 8.86 -1.93 17.53
C GLU A 3 7.52 -1.19 17.74
N CYS A 4 7.22 -0.15 16.95
CA CYS A 4 5.99 0.66 17.09
C CYS A 4 4.87 0.21 16.14
N ILE A 5 5.09 -0.84 15.33
CA ILE A 5 4.08 -1.34 14.40
C ILE A 5 3.04 -2.14 15.18
N HIS A 6 1.76 -1.77 15.07
CA HIS A 6 0.68 -2.42 15.79
C HIS A 6 0.49 -3.87 15.31
N GLU A 7 0.13 -4.79 16.21
CA GLU A 7 0.04 -6.23 15.94
C GLU A 7 -0.96 -6.59 14.83
N ASP A 8 -2.02 -5.81 14.66
CA ASP A 8 -3.05 -6.01 13.62
C ASP A 8 -2.68 -5.45 12.23
N SER A 9 -1.49 -4.85 12.09
CA SER A 9 -1.08 -4.15 10.86
C SER A 9 -1.11 -5.07 9.63
N ALA A 10 -0.69 -6.33 9.78
CA ALA A 10 -0.73 -7.30 8.68
C ALA A 10 -2.17 -7.61 8.21
N ALA A 11 -3.13 -7.68 9.14
CA ALA A 11 -4.53 -7.92 8.82
C ALA A 11 -5.15 -6.73 8.05
N ARG A 12 -4.77 -5.50 8.43
CA ARG A 12 -5.18 -4.26 7.74
C ARG A 12 -4.50 -4.08 6.38
N TYR A 13 -3.24 -4.49 6.26
CA TYR A 13 -2.44 -4.34 5.05
C TYR A 13 -2.89 -5.29 3.93
N ARG A 14 -3.25 -6.54 4.27
CA ARG A 14 -3.62 -7.57 3.30
C ARG A 14 -4.67 -7.12 2.25
N PRO A 15 -5.82 -6.52 2.63
CA PRO A 15 -6.79 -6.03 1.64
C PRO A 15 -6.24 -4.87 0.78
N ILE A 16 -5.40 -4.00 1.34
CA ILE A 16 -4.77 -2.90 0.60
C ILE A 16 -3.83 -3.45 -0.47
N PHE A 17 -2.94 -4.38 -0.07
CA PHE A 17 -1.97 -5.03 -0.96
C PHE A 17 -2.67 -5.69 -2.16
N HIS A 18 -3.69 -6.52 -1.90
CA HIS A 18 -4.39 -7.20 -2.99
C HIS A 18 -5.22 -6.26 -3.86
N SER A 19 -5.78 -5.17 -3.30
CA SER A 19 -6.47 -4.15 -4.09
C SER A 19 -5.52 -3.46 -5.06
N LEU A 20 -4.35 -3.04 -4.58
CA LEU A 20 -3.34 -2.38 -5.42
C LEU A 20 -2.75 -3.33 -6.46
N LEU A 21 -2.52 -4.60 -6.10
CA LEU A 21 -2.04 -5.61 -7.03
C LEU A 21 -3.03 -5.87 -8.17
N ALA A 22 -4.34 -5.86 -7.89
CA ALA A 22 -5.37 -5.97 -8.90
C ALA A 22 -5.42 -4.75 -9.86
N GLU A 23 -4.93 -3.59 -9.40
CA GLU A 23 -4.76 -2.38 -10.21
C GLU A 23 -3.39 -2.32 -10.92
N GLY A 24 -2.56 -3.37 -10.80
CA GLY A 24 -1.25 -3.44 -11.45
C GLY A 24 -0.11 -2.76 -10.68
N ILE A 25 -0.34 -2.42 -9.41
CA ILE A 25 0.64 -1.74 -8.55
C ILE A 25 1.22 -2.76 -7.56
N ALA A 26 2.51 -3.05 -7.70
CA ALA A 26 3.22 -3.93 -6.79
C ALA A 26 3.81 -3.15 -5.61
N LEU A 27 3.22 -3.32 -4.42
CA LEU A 27 3.87 -2.98 -3.16
C LEU A 27 4.67 -4.17 -2.61
N ALA A 28 5.47 -3.91 -1.58
CA ALA A 28 6.17 -4.96 -0.86
C ALA A 28 5.18 -6.03 -0.34
N PRO A 29 5.47 -7.34 -0.45
CA PRO A 29 4.54 -8.41 -0.07
C PRO A 29 4.38 -8.58 1.46
N SER A 30 4.86 -7.64 2.26
CA SER A 30 4.78 -7.64 3.72
C SER A 30 4.46 -6.26 4.28
N ALA A 31 3.64 -6.21 5.34
CA ALA A 31 3.33 -4.99 6.08
C ALA A 31 4.52 -4.44 6.89
N TYR A 32 5.60 -5.20 7.00
CA TYR A 32 6.79 -4.87 7.79
C TYR A 32 8.00 -4.52 6.91
N GLU A 33 7.80 -4.39 5.61
CA GLU A 33 8.80 -3.98 4.64
C GLU A 33 8.67 -2.51 4.28
N VAL A 34 9.76 -1.93 3.77
CA VAL A 34 9.79 -0.57 3.24
C VAL A 34 9.60 -0.57 1.73
N GLY A 35 8.96 0.46 1.21
CA GLY A 35 8.91 0.73 -0.23
C GLY A 35 10.11 1.55 -0.68
N PHE A 36 10.59 1.29 -1.89
CA PHE A 36 11.65 2.09 -2.53
C PHE A 36 11.09 2.83 -3.74
N LEU A 37 11.58 4.05 -3.94
CA LEU A 37 11.31 4.83 -5.13
C LEU A 37 12.47 4.72 -6.11
N SER A 38 12.15 4.91 -7.40
CA SER A 38 13.11 4.98 -8.50
C SER A 38 12.91 6.27 -9.28
N LEU A 39 13.98 6.83 -9.84
CA LEU A 39 13.92 7.98 -10.76
C LEU A 39 13.19 7.65 -12.07
N ALA A 40 12.92 6.38 -12.34
CA ALA A 40 12.10 5.96 -13.48
C ALA A 40 10.60 6.23 -13.29
N HIS A 41 10.15 6.55 -12.06
CA HIS A 41 8.74 6.89 -11.83
C HIS A 41 8.40 8.26 -12.44
N THR A 42 7.23 8.35 -13.06
CA THR A 42 6.66 9.60 -13.59
C THR A 42 5.59 10.16 -12.65
N GLU A 43 5.29 11.45 -12.75
CA GLU A 43 4.21 12.08 -11.98
C GLU A 43 2.87 11.36 -12.20
N ALA A 44 2.56 11.00 -13.44
CA ALA A 44 1.34 10.25 -13.77
C ALA A 44 1.26 8.88 -13.06
N GLN A 45 2.39 8.19 -12.84
CA GLN A 45 2.41 6.95 -12.07
C GLN A 45 2.18 7.20 -10.58
N ILE A 46 2.67 8.32 -10.04
CA ILE A 46 2.44 8.72 -8.65
C ILE A 46 0.96 9.10 -8.44
N ASP A 47 0.37 9.85 -9.36
CA ASP A 47 -1.05 10.22 -9.32
C ASP A 47 -1.94 8.97 -9.39
N HIS A 48 -1.64 8.06 -10.32
CA HIS A 48 -2.33 6.78 -10.43
C HIS A 48 -2.24 5.96 -9.13
N PHE A 49 -1.05 5.91 -8.51
CA PHE A 49 -0.85 5.25 -7.23
C PHE A 49 -1.68 5.89 -6.11
N ALA A 50 -1.69 7.23 -6.01
CA ALA A 50 -2.43 7.95 -4.98
C ALA A 50 -3.95 7.70 -5.07
N GLU A 51 -4.51 7.71 -6.28
CA GLU A 51 -5.92 7.41 -6.50
C GLU A 51 -6.27 5.95 -6.15
N ALA A 52 -5.44 4.99 -6.59
CA ALA A 52 -5.60 3.58 -6.30
C ALA A 52 -5.53 3.29 -4.80
N LEU A 53 -4.57 3.92 -4.11
CA LEU A 53 -4.43 3.82 -2.67
C LEU A 53 -5.65 4.39 -1.94
N GLY A 54 -6.19 5.52 -2.39
CA GLY A 54 -7.43 6.09 -1.86
C GLY A 54 -8.61 5.12 -1.95
N ARG A 55 -8.78 4.46 -3.11
CA ARG A 55 -9.80 3.42 -3.30
C ARG A 55 -9.55 2.19 -2.42
N ALA A 56 -8.29 1.76 -2.27
CA ALA A 56 -7.92 0.62 -1.45
C ALA A 56 -8.20 0.87 0.04
N LEU A 57 -7.85 2.06 0.55
CA LEU A 57 -8.10 2.46 1.93
C LEU A 57 -9.59 2.52 2.27
N ALA A 58 -10.45 2.95 1.33
CA ALA A 58 -11.90 2.97 1.53
C ALA A 58 -12.52 1.57 1.71
N ARG A 59 -11.80 0.50 1.36
CA ARG A 59 -12.23 -0.90 1.55
C ARG A 59 -11.78 -1.48 2.89
N VAL A 60 -10.89 -0.80 3.61
CA VAL A 60 -10.46 -1.23 4.94
C VAL A 60 -11.45 -0.67 5.96
N PRO A 61 -12.09 -1.52 6.79
CA PRO A 61 -13.00 -1.03 7.81
C PRO A 61 -12.26 -0.09 8.77
N ALA A 62 -12.89 1.06 9.06
CA ALA A 62 -12.44 1.95 10.11
C ALA A 62 -12.50 1.20 11.45
N VAL A 63 -11.49 1.43 12.30
CA VAL A 63 -11.43 0.89 13.67
C VAL A 63 -11.83 1.96 14.66
#